data_AF-B7BFA6-F1
#
_entry.id   AF-B7BFA6-F1
#
_cell.length_a   1.000
_cell.length_b   1.000
_cell.length_c   1.000
_cell.angle_alpha   90.00
_cell.angle_beta   90.00
_cell.angle_gamma   90.00
#
_symmetry.space_group_name_H-M   'P 1'
#
loop_
_entity.id
_entity.type
_entity.pdbx_description
1 polymer ?
#
loop_
_entity_poly.entity_id
_entity_poly.type
_entity_poly.pdbx_seq_one_letter_code
_entity_poly.pdbx_strand_id
1 'polypeptide(L)'
;MELYVFDKEGKFLFMQSEEGDVLATGSYLMEVKLPVGQYRFLAWVGVHESYDVTTPRSGYDMVDMRLRLKREESCIIDKKLEPLWHGVSHRVDFTGTTNQIEVISLIKNTNKVRFVFQGYSGEDTRSVSGKSWGLDMNNYNYEIIESNGYMAYDNSLLDDDILSFRPYYMEQKNSSAAVVELNTMRLMEDRQSRFVVTDKTTGRKVFSINLIDYFAMTAMEGNNWGVQEYLDRQDEHKIVFFFAESSSDLWQAIQIQINGWTWYLQTEGEI
;
A
#
# COMPACT_ATOMS: atom_id res chain seq x y z
N MET A 1 10.65 -16.64 -1.16
CA MET A 1 9.29 -17.19 -0.91
C MET A 1 9.40 -18.07 0.32
N GLU A 2 8.52 -17.89 1.29
CA GLU A 2 8.37 -18.78 2.44
C GLU A 2 7.01 -19.48 2.35
N LEU A 3 7.00 -20.80 2.27
CA LEU A 3 5.82 -21.65 2.25
C LEU A 3 5.68 -22.36 3.59
N TYR A 4 4.57 -22.12 4.27
CA TYR A 4 4.20 -22.73 5.54
C TYR A 4 3.15 -23.81 5.29
N VAL A 5 3.41 -25.03 5.78
CA VAL A 5 2.56 -26.20 5.55
C VAL A 5 1.88 -26.63 6.83
N PHE A 6 0.56 -26.81 6.75
CA PHE A 6 -0.31 -27.22 7.86
C PHE A 6 -1.07 -28.50 7.52
N ASP A 7 -1.35 -29.33 8.51
CA ASP A 7 -2.19 -30.52 8.36
C ASP A 7 -3.69 -30.18 8.24
N LYS A 8 -4.53 -31.23 8.19
CA LYS A 8 -5.98 -31.11 8.05
C LYS A 8 -6.65 -30.42 9.25
N GLU A 9 -6.04 -30.48 10.43
CA GLU A 9 -6.45 -29.77 11.64
C GLU A 9 -5.94 -28.32 11.67
N GLY A 10 -5.11 -27.91 10.71
CA GLY A 10 -4.50 -26.59 10.66
C GLY A 10 -3.27 -26.45 11.54
N LYS A 11 -2.64 -27.57 11.94
CA LYS A 11 -1.43 -27.58 12.76
C LYS A 11 -0.17 -27.52 11.90
N PHE A 12 0.78 -26.70 12.31
CA PHE A 12 2.03 -26.49 11.60
C PHE A 12 2.86 -27.77 11.54
N LEU A 13 3.27 -28.12 10.32
CA LEU A 13 4.16 -29.23 10.03
C LEU A 13 5.58 -28.75 9.82
N PHE A 14 5.80 -27.93 8.80
CA PHE A 14 7.12 -27.39 8.45
C PHE A 14 7.00 -26.14 7.57
N MET A 15 8.12 -25.47 7.37
CA MET A 15 8.29 -24.35 6.45
C MET A 15 9.37 -24.70 5.41
N GLN A 16 9.13 -24.32 4.16
CA GLN A 16 10.10 -24.41 3.06
C GLN A 16 10.30 -23.02 2.45
N SER A 17 11.57 -22.64 2.25
CA SER A 17 11.92 -21.34 1.69
C SER A 17 12.78 -21.49 0.44
N GLU A 18 12.45 -20.74 -0.61
CA GLU A 18 13.24 -20.64 -1.84
C GLU A 18 13.38 -19.17 -2.28
N GLU A 19 14.55 -18.80 -2.77
CA GLU A 19 14.88 -17.42 -3.19
C GLU A 19 15.83 -17.39 -4.39
N GLY A 20 16.00 -16.22 -4.99
CA GLY A 20 16.91 -15.99 -6.11
C GLY A 20 16.34 -16.37 -7.49
N ASP A 21 17.24 -16.58 -8.43
CA ASP A 21 16.94 -16.71 -9.87
C ASP A 21 15.98 -17.86 -10.22
N VAL A 22 15.86 -18.86 -9.34
CA VAL A 22 14.93 -19.99 -9.52
C VAL A 22 13.47 -19.52 -9.66
N LEU A 23 13.11 -18.45 -8.95
CA LEU A 23 11.76 -17.85 -8.99
C LEU A 23 11.50 -17.09 -10.29
N ALA A 24 12.54 -16.65 -11.00
CA ALA A 24 12.45 -15.81 -12.20
C ALA A 24 12.30 -16.61 -13.51
N THR A 25 12.25 -17.94 -13.44
CA THR A 25 12.26 -18.83 -14.60
C THR A 25 10.99 -18.77 -15.45
N GLY A 26 9.88 -18.24 -14.91
CA GLY A 26 8.56 -18.21 -15.56
C GLY A 26 7.81 -19.54 -15.54
N SER A 27 8.46 -20.62 -15.11
CA SER A 27 7.89 -21.97 -14.93
C SER A 27 8.21 -22.57 -13.57
N TYR A 28 8.49 -21.71 -12.58
CA TYR A 28 8.84 -22.10 -11.22
C TYR A 28 7.77 -22.99 -10.59
N LEU A 29 8.21 -24.10 -10.00
CA LEU A 29 7.41 -24.99 -9.17
C LEU A 29 8.24 -25.33 -7.92
N MET A 30 7.62 -25.17 -6.75
CA MET A 30 8.20 -25.64 -5.49
C MET A 30 7.84 -27.11 -5.30
N GLU A 31 8.84 -28.00 -5.24
CA GLU A 31 8.60 -29.40 -4.88
C GLU A 31 8.37 -29.50 -3.35
N VAL A 32 7.18 -29.93 -2.95
CA VAL A 32 6.81 -30.10 -1.54
C VAL A 32 6.58 -31.57 -1.24
N LYS A 33 7.42 -32.16 -0.38
CA LYS A 33 7.34 -33.58 -0.03
C LYS A 33 6.36 -33.81 1.10
N LEU A 34 5.22 -34.44 0.79
CA LEU A 34 4.15 -34.73 1.74
C LEU A 34 3.72 -36.20 1.67
N PRO A 35 3.36 -36.82 2.80
CA PRO A 35 2.64 -38.10 2.77
C PRO A 35 1.22 -37.90 2.26
N VAL A 36 0.54 -39.00 1.91
CA VAL A 36 -0.90 -38.98 1.57
C VAL A 36 -1.68 -38.35 2.72
N GLY A 37 -2.51 -37.35 2.42
CA GLY A 37 -3.19 -36.58 3.44
C GLY A 37 -3.88 -35.33 2.91
N GLN A 38 -4.33 -34.49 3.83
CA GLN A 38 -4.99 -33.23 3.52
C GLN A 38 -4.26 -32.10 4.23
N TYR A 39 -4.07 -30.99 3.53
CA TYR A 39 -3.19 -29.92 3.93
C TYR A 39 -3.77 -28.55 3.63
N ARG A 40 -3.17 -27.55 4.27
CA ARG A 40 -3.31 -26.14 3.91
C ARG A 40 -1.94 -25.51 3.78
N PHE A 41 -1.80 -24.64 2.79
CA PHE A 41 -0.57 -23.89 2.57
C PHE A 41 -0.82 -22.40 2.78
N LEU A 42 0.16 -21.74 3.39
CA LEU A 42 0.21 -20.29 3.55
C LEU A 42 1.58 -19.81 3.05
N ALA A 43 1.58 -18.80 2.21
CA ALA A 43 2.78 -18.24 1.63
C ALA A 43 2.93 -16.77 2.03
N TRP A 44 4.12 -16.43 2.49
CA TRP A 44 4.61 -15.06 2.53
C TRP A 44 5.78 -14.93 1.55
N VAL A 45 5.75 -13.92 0.70
CA VAL A 45 6.80 -13.71 -0.32
C VAL A 45 7.32 -12.29 -0.19
N GLY A 46 8.64 -12.12 -0.27
CA GLY A 46 9.29 -10.82 -0.03
C GLY A 46 9.46 -10.47 1.44
N VAL A 47 9.39 -11.45 2.34
CA VAL A 47 9.76 -11.28 3.75
C VAL A 47 11.27 -11.10 3.82
N HIS A 48 11.71 -9.86 4.05
CA HIS A 48 13.11 -9.53 4.28
C HIS A 48 13.24 -8.74 5.59
N GLU A 49 14.03 -7.67 5.58
CA GLU A 49 14.41 -6.96 6.78
C GLU A 49 13.27 -6.14 7.40
N SER A 50 12.27 -5.70 6.63
CA SER A 50 11.20 -4.82 7.13
C SER A 50 10.10 -5.55 7.89
N TYR A 51 10.04 -6.88 7.83
CA TYR A 51 8.90 -7.64 8.35
C TYR A 51 9.36 -8.66 9.40
N ASP A 52 8.50 -8.88 10.39
CA ASP A 52 8.58 -10.00 11.32
C ASP A 52 7.40 -10.92 11.07
N VAL A 53 7.68 -12.18 10.75
CA VAL A 53 6.67 -13.24 10.63
C VAL A 53 6.75 -14.14 11.85
N THR A 54 5.60 -14.56 12.35
CA THR A 54 5.53 -15.57 13.41
C THR A 54 6.40 -16.76 13.02
N THR A 55 7.32 -17.18 13.91
CA THR A 55 8.08 -18.42 13.74
C THR A 55 7.31 -19.57 14.41
N PRO A 56 6.52 -20.37 13.67
CA PRO A 56 5.73 -21.42 14.26
C PRO A 56 6.62 -22.56 14.78
N ARG A 57 6.13 -23.25 15.82
CA ARG A 57 6.68 -24.52 16.30
C ARG A 57 5.75 -25.65 15.89
N SER A 58 6.21 -26.90 15.93
CA SER A 58 5.34 -28.05 15.61
C SER A 58 4.06 -28.02 16.47
N GLY A 59 2.90 -28.20 15.83
CA GLY A 59 1.60 -28.13 16.50
C GLY A 59 1.01 -26.72 16.68
N TYR A 60 1.69 -25.68 16.18
CA TYR A 60 1.18 -24.30 16.18
C TYR A 60 0.01 -24.16 15.19
N ASP A 61 -1.02 -23.39 15.53
CA ASP A 61 -2.19 -23.26 14.67
C ASP A 61 -1.97 -22.25 13.54
N MET A 62 -2.44 -22.59 12.33
CA MET A 62 -2.41 -21.69 11.17
C MET A 62 -3.05 -20.34 11.49
N VAL A 63 -4.14 -20.35 12.27
CA VAL A 63 -4.88 -19.14 12.63
C VAL A 63 -4.11 -18.20 13.56
N ASP A 64 -2.96 -18.63 14.08
CA ASP A 64 -2.07 -17.84 14.92
C ASP A 64 -0.85 -17.29 14.16
N MET A 65 -0.75 -17.56 12.85
CA MET A 65 0.26 -16.95 11.99
C MET A 65 0.02 -15.46 11.82
N ARG A 66 1.05 -14.66 11.99
CA ARG A 66 0.99 -13.20 11.91
C ARG A 66 2.19 -12.67 11.14
N LEU A 67 2.02 -11.51 10.53
CA LEU A 67 3.11 -10.70 9.98
C LEU A 67 2.98 -9.28 10.52
N ARG A 68 4.07 -8.72 11.04
CA ARG A 68 4.13 -7.33 11.49
C ARG A 68 5.24 -6.58 10.76
N LEU A 69 4.93 -5.38 10.28
CA LEU A 69 5.93 -4.42 9.83
C LEU A 69 6.76 -3.98 11.03
N LYS A 70 8.09 -4.01 10.91
CA LYS A 70 9.01 -3.51 11.94
C LYS A 70 8.93 -1.99 12.03
N ARG A 71 8.92 -1.49 13.26
CA ARG A 71 8.96 -0.06 13.57
C ARG A 71 9.65 0.18 14.89
N GLU A 72 10.24 1.35 15.01
CA GLU A 72 10.68 1.90 16.29
C GLU A 72 9.47 2.38 17.12
N GLU A 73 9.71 2.75 18.37
CA GLU A 73 8.69 3.30 19.27
C GLU A 73 8.00 4.55 18.70
N SER A 74 8.69 5.29 17.83
CA SER A 74 8.16 6.48 17.15
C SER A 74 7.00 6.18 16.18
N CYS A 75 6.81 4.91 15.78
CA CYS A 75 5.85 4.48 14.77
C CYS A 75 6.02 5.17 13.39
N ILE A 76 7.21 5.73 13.13
CA ILE A 76 7.56 6.33 11.85
C ILE A 76 8.18 5.28 10.93
N ILE A 77 7.70 5.25 9.68
CA ILE A 77 8.26 4.44 8.60
C ILE A 77 8.73 5.39 7.49
N ASP A 78 10.02 5.66 7.41
CA ASP A 78 10.63 6.62 6.45
C ASP A 78 11.56 5.97 5.43
N LYS A 79 11.55 4.64 5.35
CA LYS A 79 12.30 3.85 4.38
C LYS A 79 11.41 3.30 3.28
N LYS A 80 12.04 3.01 2.15
CA LYS A 80 11.41 2.29 1.05
C LYS A 80 11.22 0.83 1.45
N LEU A 81 9.96 0.37 1.47
CA LEU A 81 9.61 -1.01 1.77
C LEU A 81 9.89 -1.91 0.57
N GLU A 82 10.53 -3.05 0.83
CA GLU A 82 10.61 -4.16 -0.11
C GLU A 82 9.21 -4.77 -0.29
N PRO A 83 8.83 -5.18 -1.51
CA PRO A 83 7.45 -5.58 -1.74
C PRO A 83 7.11 -6.90 -1.05
N LEU A 84 5.90 -6.97 -0.51
CA LEU A 84 5.39 -8.10 0.26
C LEU A 84 4.16 -8.69 -0.44
N TRP A 85 4.10 -10.01 -0.54
CA TRP A 85 2.92 -10.73 -1.02
C TRP A 85 2.48 -11.80 -0.03
N HIS A 86 1.17 -12.07 -0.03
CA HIS A 86 0.51 -13.10 0.75
C HIS A 86 -0.27 -14.04 -0.17
N GLY A 87 -0.31 -15.32 0.18
CA GLY A 87 -1.25 -16.25 -0.43
C GLY A 87 -1.65 -17.37 0.53
N VAL A 88 -2.87 -17.85 0.39
CA VAL A 88 -3.36 -19.04 1.10
C VAL A 88 -3.96 -19.98 0.06
N SER A 89 -3.60 -21.26 0.14
CA SER A 89 -4.19 -22.27 -0.73
C SER A 89 -5.62 -22.60 -0.31
N HIS A 90 -6.40 -23.13 -1.26
CA HIS A 90 -7.53 -23.96 -0.90
C HIS A 90 -7.05 -25.23 -0.17
N ARG A 91 -8.00 -26.02 0.34
CA ARG A 91 -7.67 -27.34 0.90
C ARG A 91 -6.98 -28.18 -0.17
N VAL A 92 -5.82 -28.73 0.18
CA VAL A 92 -5.04 -29.63 -0.68
C VAL A 92 -5.32 -31.05 -0.24
N ASP A 93 -5.87 -31.88 -1.13
CA ASP A 93 -6.07 -33.31 -0.90
C ASP A 93 -5.04 -34.09 -1.74
N PHE A 94 -3.96 -34.57 -1.10
CA PHE A 94 -2.88 -35.27 -1.78
C PHE A 94 -3.05 -36.79 -1.65
N THR A 95 -3.37 -37.45 -2.76
CA THR A 95 -3.65 -38.90 -2.79
C THR A 95 -2.40 -39.76 -3.05
N GLY A 96 -1.29 -39.16 -3.50
CA GLY A 96 -0.07 -39.87 -3.87
C GLY A 96 -0.19 -40.76 -5.13
N THR A 97 -1.31 -40.69 -5.85
CA THR A 97 -1.57 -41.54 -7.03
C THR A 97 -1.10 -40.91 -8.35
N THR A 98 -0.98 -39.58 -8.39
CA THR A 98 -0.61 -38.80 -9.58
C THR A 98 0.24 -37.61 -9.17
N ASN A 99 0.98 -37.04 -10.13
CA ASN A 99 1.58 -35.73 -9.94
C ASN A 99 0.46 -34.69 -9.77
N GLN A 100 0.61 -33.82 -8.77
CA GLN A 100 -0.38 -32.82 -8.39
C GLN A 100 0.31 -31.46 -8.30
N ILE A 101 -0.32 -30.43 -8.90
CA ILE A 101 0.16 -29.06 -8.86
C ILE A 101 -0.91 -28.24 -8.15
N GLU A 102 -0.50 -27.59 -7.07
CA GLU A 102 -1.34 -26.66 -6.32
C GLU A 102 -0.93 -25.23 -6.64
N VAL A 103 -1.91 -24.38 -6.92
CA VAL A 103 -1.68 -22.96 -7.25
C VAL A 103 -2.01 -22.12 -6.02
N ILE A 104 -1.03 -21.33 -5.57
CA ILE A 104 -1.23 -20.32 -4.54
C ILE A 104 -1.27 -18.96 -5.22
N SER A 105 -2.46 -18.36 -5.28
CA SER A 105 -2.62 -16.99 -5.76
C SER A 105 -2.06 -16.01 -4.75
N LEU A 106 -1.24 -15.06 -5.23
CA LEU A 106 -0.60 -14.05 -4.41
C LEU A 106 -1.29 -12.70 -4.53
N ILE A 107 -1.51 -12.03 -3.40
CA ILE A 107 -1.96 -10.64 -3.29
C ILE A 107 -0.79 -9.81 -2.79
N LYS A 108 -0.54 -8.67 -3.43
CA LYS A 108 0.51 -7.73 -3.01
C LYS A 108 -0.02 -6.83 -1.91
N ASN A 109 0.74 -6.70 -0.83
CA ASN A 109 0.34 -6.00 0.39
C ASN A 109 1.09 -4.70 0.64
N THR A 110 1.97 -4.30 -0.28
CA THR A 110 2.73 -3.05 -0.21
C THR A 110 2.36 -2.17 -1.39
N ASN A 111 2.04 -0.92 -1.10
CA ASN A 111 1.62 0.07 -2.07
C ASN A 111 2.62 1.24 -2.11
N LYS A 112 2.83 1.81 -3.29
CA LYS A 112 3.59 3.05 -3.48
C LYS A 112 2.64 4.15 -3.94
N VAL A 113 2.79 5.34 -3.38
CA VAL A 113 2.01 6.51 -3.77
C VAL A 113 2.96 7.66 -4.06
N ARG A 114 2.94 8.12 -5.30
CA ARG A 114 3.66 9.30 -5.78
C ARG A 114 2.72 10.49 -5.78
N PHE A 115 3.00 11.47 -4.93
CA PHE A 115 2.27 12.74 -4.91
C PHE A 115 3.07 13.81 -5.64
N VAL A 116 2.42 14.49 -6.57
CA VAL A 116 2.97 15.63 -7.30
C VAL A 116 2.15 16.86 -6.93
N PHE A 117 2.80 17.89 -6.45
CA PHE A 117 2.17 19.18 -6.18
C PHE A 117 2.62 20.17 -7.24
N GLN A 118 1.67 20.82 -7.91
CA GLN A 118 1.95 21.72 -9.01
C GLN A 118 1.09 22.98 -8.94
N GLY A 119 1.71 24.14 -9.11
CA GLY A 119 0.98 25.40 -9.33
C GLY A 119 0.30 25.38 -10.69
N TYR A 120 -0.98 25.75 -10.73
CA TYR A 120 -1.75 25.86 -11.95
C TYR A 120 -1.41 27.16 -12.68
N SER A 121 -1.13 27.08 -13.99
CA SER A 121 -0.88 28.22 -14.86
C SER A 121 -1.77 28.14 -16.10
N GLY A 122 -3.05 28.49 -15.96
CA GLY A 122 -3.98 28.63 -17.09
C GLY A 122 -3.97 30.06 -17.64
N GLU A 123 -4.26 30.24 -18.93
CA GLU A 123 -4.36 31.57 -19.56
C GLU A 123 -5.44 32.46 -18.93
N ASP A 124 -6.49 31.85 -18.35
CA ASP A 124 -7.60 32.54 -17.67
C ASP A 124 -7.33 32.84 -16.18
N THR A 125 -6.26 32.28 -15.60
CA THR A 125 -5.82 32.63 -14.25
C THR A 125 -4.80 33.76 -14.32
N ARG A 126 -5.24 34.94 -14.79
CA ARG A 126 -4.51 36.18 -14.48
C ARG A 126 -4.56 36.34 -12.97
N SER A 127 -3.51 35.91 -12.28
CA SER A 127 -3.31 36.21 -10.87
C SER A 127 -3.59 37.70 -10.66
N VAL A 128 -4.51 38.02 -9.76
CA VAL A 128 -4.85 39.39 -9.37
C VAL A 128 -3.62 40.10 -8.77
N SER A 129 -2.61 39.33 -8.34
CA SER A 129 -1.37 39.79 -7.70
C SER A 129 -0.11 39.59 -8.55
N GLY A 130 -0.19 38.88 -9.69
CA GLY A 130 0.95 38.42 -10.48
C GLY A 130 1.76 37.27 -9.87
N LYS A 131 1.27 36.60 -8.81
CA LYS A 131 1.96 35.49 -8.12
C LYS A 131 1.37 34.13 -8.50
N SER A 132 2.24 33.16 -8.76
CA SER A 132 1.87 31.75 -8.87
C SER A 132 1.84 31.09 -7.50
N TRP A 133 1.07 30.00 -7.34
CA TRP A 133 1.20 29.15 -6.17
C TRP A 133 2.64 28.65 -6.04
N GLY A 134 3.23 28.82 -4.85
CA GLY A 134 4.62 28.51 -4.56
C GLY A 134 4.72 27.52 -3.41
N LEU A 135 5.73 26.66 -3.48
CA LEU A 135 6.01 25.64 -2.49
C LEU A 135 7.52 25.47 -2.31
N ASP A 136 7.97 25.58 -1.06
CA ASP A 136 9.20 24.94 -0.60
C ASP A 136 8.83 23.67 0.17
N MET A 137 9.08 22.51 -0.41
CA MET A 137 8.67 21.23 0.16
C MET A 137 9.34 20.95 1.51
N ASN A 138 10.48 21.56 1.80
CA ASN A 138 11.21 21.29 3.03
C ASN A 138 10.55 21.92 4.26
N ASN A 139 9.62 22.86 4.05
CA ASN A 139 8.84 23.47 5.12
C ASN A 139 7.71 22.57 5.65
N TYR A 140 7.49 21.41 5.04
CA TYR A 140 6.35 20.54 5.36
C TYR A 140 6.79 19.11 5.71
N ASN A 141 6.01 18.47 6.58
CA ASN A 141 6.01 17.03 6.79
C ASN A 141 4.90 16.41 5.94
N TYR A 142 5.18 15.25 5.33
CA TYR A 142 4.26 14.50 4.48
C TYR A 142 4.09 13.12 5.07
N GLU A 143 2.85 12.70 5.33
CA GLU A 143 2.58 11.46 6.06
C GLU A 143 1.39 10.73 5.44
N ILE A 144 1.49 9.42 5.21
CA ILE A 144 0.32 8.53 5.17
C ILE A 144 0.13 7.98 6.58
N ILE A 145 -1.05 8.19 7.15
CA ILE A 145 -1.39 7.81 8.52
C ILE A 145 -2.40 6.66 8.46
N GLU A 146 -2.01 5.49 9.00
CA GLU A 146 -2.82 4.27 9.01
C GLU A 146 -2.27 3.25 10.03
N SER A 147 -3.12 2.36 10.54
CA SER A 147 -2.73 1.24 11.42
C SER A 147 -2.80 -0.11 10.69
N ASN A 148 -2.12 -0.20 9.54
CA ASN A 148 -2.13 -1.36 8.63
C ASN A 148 -0.82 -2.18 8.67
N GLY A 149 -0.04 -2.03 9.74
CA GLY A 149 1.25 -2.70 9.92
C GLY A 149 1.16 -4.15 10.41
N TYR A 150 -0.01 -4.65 10.79
CA TYR A 150 -0.17 -5.96 11.40
C TYR A 150 -1.23 -6.81 10.69
N MET A 151 -0.82 -7.99 10.22
CA MET A 151 -1.62 -8.88 9.36
C MET A 151 -1.80 -10.25 10.00
N ALA A 152 -3.00 -10.79 9.85
CA ALA A 152 -3.34 -12.16 10.22
C ALA A 152 -2.99 -13.17 9.11
N TYR A 153 -3.23 -14.44 9.41
CA TYR A 153 -2.97 -15.56 8.49
C TYR A 153 -3.80 -15.49 7.20
N ASP A 154 -4.98 -14.87 7.24
CA ASP A 154 -5.93 -14.73 6.13
C ASP A 154 -5.79 -13.39 5.41
N ASN A 155 -4.68 -12.68 5.64
CA ASN A 155 -4.40 -11.34 5.13
C ASN A 155 -5.28 -10.21 5.70
N SER A 156 -6.16 -10.49 6.67
CA SER A 156 -6.90 -9.43 7.35
C SER A 156 -5.96 -8.55 8.17
N LEU A 157 -6.30 -7.28 8.29
CA LEU A 157 -5.56 -6.33 9.12
C LEU A 157 -6.04 -6.41 10.56
N LEU A 158 -5.09 -6.58 11.47
CA LEU A 158 -5.33 -6.65 12.91
C LEU A 158 -5.30 -5.26 13.54
N ASP A 159 -5.69 -5.19 14.82
CA ASP A 159 -5.49 -4.00 15.63
C ASP A 159 -3.99 -3.73 15.80
N ASP A 160 -3.58 -2.49 15.54
CA ASP A 160 -2.18 -2.09 15.58
C ASP A 160 -2.02 -0.61 15.94
N ASP A 161 -0.80 -0.21 16.26
CA ASP A 161 -0.46 1.20 16.44
C ASP A 161 -0.67 1.99 15.14
N ILE A 162 -1.06 3.25 15.26
CA ILE A 162 -1.12 4.16 14.11
C ILE A 162 0.30 4.44 13.64
N LEU A 163 0.58 4.07 12.40
CA LEU A 163 1.86 4.31 11.74
C LEU A 163 1.82 5.61 10.96
N SER A 164 2.96 6.28 10.93
CA SER A 164 3.22 7.44 10.08
C SER A 164 4.24 7.06 9.01
N PHE A 165 3.76 6.70 7.82
CA PHE A 165 4.62 6.48 6.66
C PHE A 165 5.05 7.82 6.08
N ARG A 166 6.34 8.01 5.88
CA ARG A 166 6.98 9.24 5.40
C ARG A 166 7.69 9.02 4.07
N PRO A 167 8.05 10.10 3.35
CA PRO A 167 8.68 9.96 2.04
C PRO A 167 10.04 9.28 2.14
N TYR A 168 10.22 8.23 1.35
CA TYR A 168 11.56 7.68 1.07
C TYR A 168 12.24 8.43 -0.08
N TYR A 169 11.49 9.26 -0.81
CA TYR A 169 11.98 10.09 -1.91
C TYR A 169 11.25 11.43 -1.96
N MET A 170 12.01 12.51 -2.14
CA MET A 170 11.50 13.86 -2.30
C MET A 170 12.32 14.60 -3.37
N GLU A 171 11.65 15.39 -4.20
CA GLU A 171 12.31 16.19 -5.24
C GLU A 171 11.57 17.51 -5.50
N GLN A 172 12.22 18.64 -5.22
CA GLN A 172 11.75 19.96 -5.63
C GLN A 172 12.17 20.21 -7.08
N LYS A 173 11.21 20.28 -8.01
CA LYS A 173 11.49 20.55 -9.43
C LYS A 173 11.75 22.02 -9.70
N ASN A 174 10.92 22.89 -9.12
CA ASN A 174 11.05 24.35 -9.14
C ASN A 174 10.18 24.94 -8.03
N SER A 175 10.13 26.27 -7.89
CA SER A 175 9.37 26.96 -6.82
C SER A 175 7.86 26.70 -6.83
N SER A 176 7.30 26.10 -7.88
CA SER A 176 5.88 25.80 -8.01
C SER A 176 5.60 24.32 -8.28
N ALA A 177 6.61 23.44 -8.17
CA ALA A 177 6.45 22.01 -8.43
C ALA A 177 7.35 21.14 -7.56
N ALA A 178 6.74 20.13 -6.95
CA ALA A 178 7.37 19.22 -6.00
C ALA A 178 6.83 17.80 -6.17
N VAL A 179 7.68 16.81 -5.84
CA VAL A 179 7.31 15.40 -5.82
C VAL A 179 7.70 14.79 -4.47
N VAL A 180 6.81 14.00 -3.90
CA VAL A 180 7.14 13.10 -2.78
C VAL A 180 6.63 11.70 -3.10
N GLU A 181 7.41 10.67 -2.78
CA GLU A 181 6.98 9.27 -2.88
C GLU A 181 7.00 8.61 -1.52
N LEU A 182 5.88 7.98 -1.18
CA LEU A 182 5.66 7.25 0.05
C LEU A 182 5.27 5.81 -0.30
N ASN A 183 5.46 4.90 0.64
CA ASN A 183 4.84 3.59 0.61
C ASN A 183 3.92 3.41 1.81
N THR A 184 2.97 2.49 1.70
CA THR A 184 2.12 2.02 2.80
C THR A 184 1.92 0.51 2.66
N MET A 185 1.34 -0.12 3.68
CA MET A 185 0.94 -1.53 3.61
C MET A 185 -0.40 -1.66 2.87
N ARG A 186 -1.17 -2.73 3.14
CA ARG A 186 -2.41 -3.03 2.44
C ARG A 186 -3.43 -1.91 2.64
N LEU A 187 -4.10 -1.52 1.55
CA LEU A 187 -5.18 -0.54 1.54
C LEU A 187 -6.52 -1.29 1.63
N MET A 188 -7.39 -0.87 2.53
CA MET A 188 -8.68 -1.53 2.76
C MET A 188 -9.83 -0.55 2.51
N GLU A 189 -10.86 -1.01 1.79
CA GLU A 189 -12.01 -0.18 1.42
C GLU A 189 -12.82 0.33 2.62
N ASP A 190 -12.76 -0.38 3.75
CA ASP A 190 -13.44 -0.06 5.00
C ASP A 190 -12.58 0.78 5.97
N ARG A 191 -11.37 1.18 5.57
CA ARG A 191 -10.44 1.99 6.36
C ARG A 191 -10.28 3.40 5.80
N GLN A 192 -9.58 4.24 6.56
CA GLN A 192 -9.45 5.67 6.31
C GLN A 192 -7.96 6.05 6.25
N SER A 193 -7.24 5.54 5.26
CA SER A 193 -5.83 5.84 5.08
C SER A 193 -5.65 7.30 4.67
N ARG A 194 -5.13 8.14 5.56
CA ARG A 194 -5.06 9.59 5.33
C ARG A 194 -3.69 10.03 4.85
N PHE A 195 -3.64 10.74 3.73
CA PHE A 195 -2.46 11.54 3.41
C PHE A 195 -2.58 12.92 4.06
N VAL A 196 -1.55 13.33 4.77
CA VAL A 196 -1.51 14.57 5.56
C VAL A 196 -0.25 15.35 5.24
N VAL A 197 -0.41 16.67 5.09
CA VAL A 197 0.70 17.62 4.99
C VAL A 197 0.63 18.59 6.16
N THR A 198 1.71 18.68 6.92
CA THR A 198 1.81 19.50 8.13
C THR A 198 2.92 20.52 7.97
N ASP A 199 2.62 21.80 8.17
CA ASP A 199 3.63 22.86 8.19
C ASP A 199 4.53 22.69 9.42
N LYS A 200 5.85 22.63 9.20
CA LYS A 200 6.83 22.35 10.27
C LYS A 200 6.97 23.50 11.27
N THR A 201 6.71 24.73 10.85
CA THR A 201 6.91 25.93 11.69
C THR A 201 5.75 26.09 12.66
N THR A 202 4.54 25.93 12.16
CA THR A 202 3.29 26.16 12.90
C THR A 202 2.71 24.88 13.51
N GLY A 203 3.12 23.70 13.01
CA GLY A 203 2.53 22.41 13.37
C GLY A 203 1.12 22.20 12.80
N ARG A 204 0.63 23.10 11.94
CA ARG A 204 -0.74 23.05 11.40
C ARG A 204 -0.82 22.07 10.23
N LYS A 205 -1.85 21.23 10.22
CA LYS A 205 -2.21 20.41 9.04
C LYS A 205 -2.78 21.33 7.97
N VAL A 206 -2.05 21.51 6.87
CA VAL A 206 -2.42 22.38 5.74
C VAL A 206 -3.16 21.60 4.65
N PHE A 207 -2.98 20.28 4.60
CA PHE A 207 -3.66 19.40 3.64
C PHE A 207 -3.99 18.06 4.31
N SER A 208 -5.17 17.51 4.06
CA SER A 208 -5.52 16.18 4.54
C SER A 208 -6.63 15.54 3.72
N ILE A 209 -6.34 14.40 3.09
CA ILE A 209 -7.28 13.67 2.23
C ILE A 209 -7.38 12.21 2.64
N ASN A 210 -8.52 11.57 2.36
CA ASN A 210 -8.65 10.12 2.45
C ASN A 210 -8.24 9.49 1.12
N LEU A 211 -7.22 8.64 1.13
CA LEU A 211 -6.71 7.99 -0.07
C LEU A 211 -7.72 7.00 -0.65
N ILE A 212 -8.48 6.31 0.19
CA ILE A 212 -9.45 5.30 -0.25
C ILE A 212 -10.54 5.95 -1.09
N ASP A 213 -11.11 7.07 -0.62
CA ASP A 213 -12.11 7.83 -1.37
C ASP A 213 -11.56 8.32 -2.71
N TYR A 214 -10.34 8.82 -2.71
CA TYR A 214 -9.69 9.35 -3.92
C TYR A 214 -9.43 8.23 -4.94
N PHE A 215 -8.99 7.06 -4.50
CA PHE A 215 -8.80 5.90 -5.36
C PHE A 215 -10.13 5.36 -5.90
N ALA A 216 -11.18 5.32 -5.07
CA ALA A 216 -12.53 4.93 -5.51
C ALA A 216 -13.11 5.90 -6.55
N MET A 217 -12.78 7.20 -6.46
CA MET A 217 -13.21 8.18 -7.47
C MET A 217 -12.70 7.85 -8.88
N THR A 218 -11.61 7.09 -9.05
CA THR A 218 -11.12 6.71 -10.40
C THR A 218 -12.10 5.84 -11.20
N ALA A 219 -13.22 5.41 -10.61
CA ALA A 219 -14.10 4.38 -11.17
C ALA A 219 -13.30 3.13 -11.58
N MET A 220 -12.31 2.80 -10.74
CA MET A 220 -11.42 1.65 -10.88
C MET A 220 -10.71 1.63 -12.24
N GLU A 221 -10.39 2.83 -12.74
CA GLU A 221 -9.75 3.06 -14.03
C GLU A 221 -10.51 2.44 -15.22
N GLY A 222 -11.84 2.35 -15.12
CA GLY A 222 -12.73 1.77 -16.15
C GLY A 222 -12.87 0.25 -16.07
N ASN A 223 -12.28 -0.41 -15.08
CA ASN A 223 -12.43 -1.84 -14.86
C ASN A 223 -13.74 -2.16 -14.12
N ASN A 224 -14.31 -3.33 -14.38
CA ASN A 224 -15.48 -3.84 -13.67
C ASN A 224 -15.04 -4.57 -12.38
N TRP A 225 -14.35 -3.86 -11.49
CA TRP A 225 -13.85 -4.38 -10.21
C TRP A 225 -14.54 -3.69 -9.03
N GLY A 226 -14.65 -4.42 -7.92
CA GLY A 226 -14.97 -3.79 -6.62
C GLY A 226 -13.83 -2.91 -6.13
N VAL A 227 -14.09 -2.04 -5.15
CA VAL A 227 -13.07 -1.13 -4.61
C VAL A 227 -11.93 -1.92 -3.96
N GLN A 228 -12.22 -2.89 -3.09
CA GLN A 228 -11.17 -3.73 -2.50
C GLN A 228 -10.34 -4.48 -3.55
N GLU A 229 -10.97 -5.01 -4.60
CA GLU A 229 -10.24 -5.70 -5.68
C GLU A 229 -9.29 -4.76 -6.42
N TYR A 230 -9.72 -3.51 -6.69
CA TYR A 230 -8.85 -2.51 -7.29
C TYR A 230 -7.66 -2.15 -6.37
N LEU A 231 -7.91 -1.97 -5.08
CA LEU A 231 -6.87 -1.66 -4.08
C LEU A 231 -5.86 -2.80 -3.89
N ASP A 232 -6.28 -4.05 -4.10
CA ASP A 232 -5.38 -5.23 -4.03
C ASP A 232 -4.64 -5.48 -5.36
N ARG A 233 -5.17 -4.99 -6.50
CA ARG A 233 -4.57 -5.15 -7.85
C ARG A 233 -3.60 -4.03 -8.23
N GLN A 234 -3.93 -2.79 -7.91
CA GLN A 234 -3.11 -1.63 -8.22
C GLN A 234 -2.21 -1.33 -7.02
N ASP A 235 -0.89 -1.42 -7.20
CA ASP A 235 0.08 -1.18 -6.14
C ASP A 235 0.95 0.07 -6.34
N GLU A 236 0.84 0.73 -7.50
CA GLU A 236 1.53 1.97 -7.81
C GLU A 236 0.52 3.05 -8.18
N HIS A 237 0.39 4.05 -7.30
CA HIS A 237 -0.53 5.16 -7.48
C HIS A 237 0.23 6.45 -7.73
N LYS A 238 -0.26 7.26 -8.67
CA LYS A 238 0.22 8.61 -8.93
C LYS A 238 -0.93 9.59 -8.77
N ILE A 239 -0.78 10.53 -7.84
CA ILE A 239 -1.73 11.63 -7.62
C ILE A 239 -1.03 12.95 -7.93
N VAL A 240 -1.59 13.74 -8.84
CA VAL A 240 -1.15 15.10 -9.16
C VAL A 240 -2.19 16.08 -8.66
N PHE A 241 -1.78 16.99 -7.79
CA PHE A 241 -2.60 18.09 -7.31
C PHE A 241 -2.19 19.39 -8.00
N PHE A 242 -3.17 20.10 -8.54
CA PHE A 242 -2.99 21.42 -9.12
C PHE A 242 -3.57 22.47 -8.18
N PHE A 243 -2.79 23.48 -7.83
CA PHE A 243 -3.17 24.54 -6.90
C PHE A 243 -3.21 25.89 -7.59
N ALA A 244 -4.27 26.66 -7.34
CA ALA A 244 -4.30 28.08 -7.66
C ALA A 244 -3.73 28.91 -6.50
N GLU A 245 -3.41 30.17 -6.76
CA GLU A 245 -3.12 31.13 -5.68
C GLU A 245 -4.35 31.23 -4.76
N SER A 246 -4.11 31.16 -3.45
CA SER A 246 -5.14 31.32 -2.43
C SER A 246 -4.59 32.18 -1.30
N SER A 247 -5.45 33.01 -0.70
CA SER A 247 -5.14 33.73 0.54
C SER A 247 -5.28 32.84 1.79
N SER A 248 -5.72 31.59 1.62
CA SER A 248 -5.83 30.60 2.68
C SER A 248 -4.49 29.94 2.98
N ASP A 249 -4.20 29.73 4.25
CA ASP A 249 -3.08 28.88 4.69
C ASP A 249 -3.35 27.38 4.41
N LEU A 250 -4.59 27.01 4.07
CA LEU A 250 -4.96 25.64 3.71
C LEU A 250 -4.75 25.41 2.22
N TRP A 251 -4.16 24.26 1.91
CA TRP A 251 -3.96 23.83 0.53
C TRP A 251 -5.28 23.37 -0.07
N GLN A 252 -5.71 24.03 -1.13
CA GLN A 252 -6.93 23.71 -1.86
C GLN A 252 -6.57 23.41 -3.32
N ALA A 253 -6.58 22.12 -3.67
CA ALA A 253 -6.39 21.72 -5.05
C ALA A 253 -7.63 22.08 -5.87
N ILE A 254 -7.45 22.65 -7.06
CA ILE A 254 -8.53 22.97 -8.01
C ILE A 254 -8.74 21.85 -9.04
N GLN A 255 -7.70 21.04 -9.26
CA GLN A 255 -7.74 19.89 -10.14
C GLN A 255 -6.86 18.79 -9.53
N ILE A 256 -7.31 17.54 -9.68
CA ILE A 256 -6.62 16.35 -9.25
C ILE A 256 -6.51 15.40 -10.44
N GLN A 257 -5.35 14.77 -10.62
CA GLN A 257 -5.21 13.63 -11.53
C GLN A 257 -4.76 12.40 -10.76
N ILE A 258 -5.46 11.29 -10.92
CA ILE A 258 -5.16 10.02 -10.24
C ILE A 258 -4.97 8.96 -11.32
N ASN A 259 -3.77 8.42 -11.45
CA ASN A 259 -3.43 7.41 -12.47
C ASN A 259 -3.85 7.81 -13.90
N GLY A 260 -3.79 9.12 -14.20
CA GLY A 260 -4.19 9.68 -15.50
C GLY A 260 -5.67 10.10 -15.61
N TRP A 261 -6.53 9.72 -14.66
CA TRP A 261 -7.93 10.16 -14.58
C TRP A 261 -8.01 11.55 -13.96
N THR A 262 -8.62 12.49 -14.67
CA THR A 262 -8.71 13.90 -14.26
C THR A 262 -10.05 14.20 -13.57
N TRP A 263 -9.97 14.83 -12.41
CA TRP A 263 -11.10 15.29 -11.61
C TRP A 263 -10.98 16.79 -11.36
N TYR A 264 -12.06 17.53 -11.61
CA TYR A 264 -12.16 18.95 -11.31
C TYR A 264 -12.96 19.13 -10.02
N LEU A 265 -12.38 19.85 -9.06
CA LEU A 265 -13.11 20.23 -7.85
C LEU A 265 -13.83 21.54 -8.14
N GLN A 266 -15.12 21.48 -8.47
CA GLN A 266 -15.97 22.67 -8.56
C GLN A 266 -16.85 22.78 -7.31
N THR A 267 -16.85 23.94 -6.65
CA THR A 267 -18.01 24.39 -5.89
C THR A 267 -19.06 24.82 -6.91
N GLU A 268 -20.09 24.00 -7.09
CA GLU A 268 -21.29 24.39 -7.82
C GLU A 268 -21.88 25.62 -7.10
N GLY A 269 -21.84 26.78 -7.76
CA GLY A 269 -22.56 27.95 -7.25
C GLY A 269 -24.05 27.67 -7.33
N GLU A 270 -24.78 27.89 -6.23
CA GLU A 270 -26.24 27.89 -6.25
C GLU A 270 -26.72 28.88 -7.33
N ILE A 271 -27.58 28.39 -8.24
CA ILE A 271 -28.23 29.18 -9.30
C ILE A 271 -29.35 30.03 -8.69
#